data_AF-A0A8B8QU89-F1
#
_entry.id   AF-A0A8B8QU89-F1
#
_cell.length_a   1.000
_cell.length_b   1.000
_cell.length_c   1.000
_cell.angle_alpha   90.00
_cell.angle_beta   90.00
_cell.angle_gamma   90.00
#
_symmetry.space_group_name_H-M   'P 1'
#
loop_
_entity.id
_entity.type
_entity.pdbx_description
1 polymer ?
#
loop_
_entity_poly.entity_id
_entity_poly.type
_entity_poly.pdbx_seq_one_letter_code
_entity_poly.pdbx_strand_id
1 'polypeptide(L)'
;MLSVWLSTLLTSTVFMHSQVEYPTDVSTSPDPEFKRLKYESYNFTIATFWSPYLVKFREADADGPTHTGLFNLYLDEFDEEWTTQIDKFDYVIISSWHWFSRPVIFSENRQIVGCNFCRKENITDLTMFYGYRKAFRTAFRAINSLKNYKGITFLRTFAPSHFENGEWNEGGNCLRTRPFRSDEATLEGRNLEVYMVQIEEFKRAQAEGRKRGLKFRLLDSTQAMLLRPDGHPSSYGHWPQENVTLYNDCVHWCLPGPIDVWNDFLLEMLKVERVLDKEELHYQDGRLRAG
;
A
#
# COMPACT_ATOMS: atom_id res chain seq x y z
N MET A 1 -13.49 -7.15 -13.65
CA MET A 1 -12.77 -7.14 -12.37
C MET A 1 -11.38 -6.62 -12.63
N LEU A 2 -11.11 -5.42 -12.13
CA LEU A 2 -9.86 -4.70 -12.31
C LEU A 2 -9.38 -4.24 -10.92
N SER A 3 -8.21 -4.68 -10.45
CA SER A 3 -7.64 -4.37 -9.12
C SER A 3 -6.25 -3.70 -9.19
N VAL A 4 -5.97 -2.75 -8.30
CA VAL A 4 -4.66 -2.06 -8.13
C VAL A 4 -3.91 -2.60 -6.91
N TRP A 5 -2.63 -2.94 -7.01
CA TRP A 5 -1.83 -3.52 -5.91
C TRP A 5 -0.40 -2.98 -5.77
N LEU A 6 0.21 -3.24 -4.60
CA LEU A 6 1.65 -3.12 -4.33
C LEU A 6 2.39 -4.39 -4.73
N SER A 7 3.69 -4.24 -5.04
CA SER A 7 4.57 -5.28 -5.58
C SER A 7 4.49 -6.64 -4.88
N THR A 8 4.54 -6.71 -3.54
CA THR A 8 4.56 -8.01 -2.82
C THR A 8 3.20 -8.73 -2.82
N LEU A 9 2.10 -7.98 -2.69
CA LEU A 9 0.75 -8.55 -2.71
C LEU A 9 0.32 -8.93 -4.13
N LEU A 10 0.70 -8.13 -5.14
CA LEU A 10 0.58 -8.52 -6.54
C LEU A 10 1.26 -9.88 -6.76
N THR A 11 2.51 -10.02 -6.34
CA THR A 11 3.30 -11.22 -6.61
C THR A 11 2.66 -12.46 -5.99
N SER A 12 2.20 -12.39 -4.73
CA SER A 12 1.40 -13.46 -4.11
C SER A 12 0.13 -13.78 -4.91
N THR A 13 -0.62 -12.74 -5.30
CA THR A 13 -1.86 -12.91 -6.08
C THR A 13 -1.60 -13.61 -7.41
N VAL A 14 -0.59 -13.15 -8.16
CA VAL A 14 -0.20 -13.73 -9.45
C VAL A 14 0.27 -15.17 -9.28
N PHE A 15 1.05 -15.47 -8.24
CA PHE A 15 1.48 -16.83 -7.94
C PHE A 15 0.26 -17.75 -7.68
N MET A 16 -0.71 -17.30 -6.89
CA MET A 16 -1.92 -18.06 -6.59
C MET A 16 -2.78 -18.30 -7.84
N HIS A 17 -2.92 -17.30 -8.72
CA HIS A 17 -3.70 -17.45 -9.97
C HIS A 17 -2.96 -18.27 -11.03
N SER A 18 -1.62 -18.27 -11.02
CA SER A 18 -0.80 -19.04 -11.96
C SER A 18 -0.99 -20.56 -11.82
N GLN A 19 -1.57 -21.02 -10.72
CA GLN A 19 -2.01 -22.41 -10.54
C GLN A 19 -3.18 -22.80 -11.46
N VAL A 20 -3.89 -21.81 -12.01
CA VAL A 20 -5.09 -22.00 -12.85
C VAL A 20 -4.87 -21.49 -14.27
N GLU A 21 -4.27 -20.30 -14.42
CA GLU A 21 -4.01 -19.68 -15.72
C GLU A 21 -2.78 -18.76 -15.62
N TYR A 22 -1.92 -18.79 -16.64
CA TYR A 22 -0.85 -17.80 -16.77
C TYR A 22 -1.39 -16.54 -17.44
N PRO A 23 -1.20 -15.34 -16.84
CA PRO A 23 -1.69 -14.12 -17.44
C PRO A 23 -0.84 -13.70 -18.65
N THR A 24 -1.45 -12.95 -19.56
CA THR A 24 -0.77 -12.22 -20.62
C THR A 24 -0.33 -10.84 -20.11
N ASP A 25 0.90 -10.43 -20.43
CA ASP A 25 1.37 -9.08 -20.15
C ASP A 25 0.79 -8.13 -21.20
N VAL A 26 -0.05 -7.20 -20.72
CA VAL A 26 -0.70 -6.15 -21.52
C VAL A 26 -0.31 -4.76 -21.01
N SER A 27 0.86 -4.64 -20.40
CA SER A 27 1.42 -3.39 -19.89
C SER A 27 1.64 -2.38 -21.00
N THR A 28 1.33 -1.11 -20.72
CA THR A 28 1.58 0.00 -21.65
C THR A 28 2.96 0.63 -21.46
N SER A 29 3.63 0.32 -20.35
CA SER A 29 4.98 0.76 -20.01
C SER A 29 5.92 -0.45 -19.99
N PRO A 30 7.18 -0.31 -20.45
CA PRO A 30 8.20 -1.33 -20.24
C PRO A 30 8.69 -1.39 -18.78
N ASP A 31 8.35 -0.40 -17.97
CA ASP A 31 8.76 -0.32 -16.56
C ASP A 31 8.11 -1.47 -15.75
N PRO A 32 8.91 -2.35 -15.10
CA PRO A 32 8.39 -3.45 -14.30
C PRO A 32 7.56 -3.00 -13.08
N GLU A 33 7.68 -1.75 -12.68
CA GLU A 33 6.90 -1.16 -11.59
C GLU A 33 5.43 -0.87 -12.00
N PHE A 34 5.16 -0.83 -13.30
CA PHE A 34 3.86 -0.53 -13.90
C PHE A 34 3.34 -1.69 -14.74
N LYS A 35 3.05 -2.81 -14.07
CA LYS A 35 2.56 -4.03 -14.73
C LYS A 35 1.06 -4.06 -14.90
N ARG A 36 0.61 -4.64 -16.00
CA ARG A 36 -0.79 -4.99 -16.27
C ARG A 36 -0.87 -6.40 -16.82
N LEU A 37 -1.51 -7.28 -16.08
CA LEU A 37 -1.60 -8.71 -16.34
C LEU A 37 -3.06 -9.08 -16.58
N LYS A 38 -3.35 -9.75 -17.69
CA LYS A 38 -4.72 -10.14 -18.07
C LYS A 38 -4.86 -11.66 -18.09
N TYR A 39 -5.85 -12.15 -17.37
CA TYR A 39 -6.32 -13.53 -17.36
C TYR A 39 -7.47 -13.64 -18.37
N GLU A 40 -7.15 -14.09 -19.57
CA GLU A 40 -8.06 -14.05 -20.73
C GLU A 40 -9.33 -14.87 -20.49
N SER A 41 -9.19 -16.05 -19.88
CA SER A 41 -10.31 -16.97 -19.63
C SER A 41 -11.36 -16.39 -18.69
N TYR A 42 -10.96 -15.46 -17.81
CA TYR A 42 -11.84 -14.83 -16.81
C TYR A 42 -12.16 -13.38 -17.13
N ASN A 43 -11.61 -12.82 -18.21
CA ASN A 43 -11.63 -11.39 -18.50
C ASN A 43 -11.29 -10.54 -17.26
N PHE A 44 -10.26 -10.99 -16.53
CA PHE A 44 -9.81 -10.43 -15.27
C PHE A 44 -8.46 -9.77 -15.48
N THR A 45 -8.32 -8.53 -15.03
CA THR A 45 -7.06 -7.79 -15.18
C THR A 45 -6.56 -7.34 -13.82
N ILE A 46 -5.28 -7.56 -13.57
CA ILE A 46 -4.59 -7.00 -12.42
C ILE A 46 -3.60 -5.95 -12.92
N ALA A 47 -3.51 -4.80 -12.25
CA ALA A 47 -2.46 -3.83 -12.53
C ALA A 47 -1.74 -3.37 -11.25
N THR A 48 -0.50 -2.95 -11.40
CA THR A 48 0.26 -2.24 -10.37
C THR A 48 0.63 -0.87 -10.85
N PHE A 49 0.60 0.07 -9.92
CA PHE A 49 1.10 1.41 -10.12
C PHE A 49 2.05 1.71 -8.98
N TRP A 50 3.32 1.90 -9.31
CA TRP A 50 4.31 2.25 -8.31
C TRP A 50 4.20 3.72 -7.93
N SER A 51 3.72 3.93 -6.72
CA SER A 51 3.63 5.24 -6.10
C SER A 51 3.97 5.10 -4.61
N PRO A 52 5.27 5.01 -4.26
CA PRO A 52 5.71 4.71 -2.90
C PRO A 52 5.23 5.75 -1.88
N TYR A 53 4.93 6.99 -2.32
CA TYR A 53 4.41 8.05 -1.47
C TYR A 53 2.93 8.38 -1.73
N LEU A 54 2.25 7.70 -2.66
CA LEU A 54 0.85 7.93 -3.09
C LEU A 54 0.54 9.31 -3.71
N VAL A 55 1.40 10.30 -3.50
CA VAL A 55 1.36 11.65 -4.08
C VAL A 55 2.51 11.84 -5.05
N LYS A 56 2.41 12.87 -5.88
CA LYS A 56 3.49 13.22 -6.80
C LYS A 56 4.78 13.39 -6.03
N PHE A 57 5.84 12.75 -6.53
CA PHE A 57 7.15 12.81 -5.93
C PHE A 57 8.23 12.88 -7.01
N ARG A 58 9.41 13.35 -6.61
CA ARG A 58 10.59 13.37 -7.48
C ARG A 58 11.82 13.05 -6.64
N GLU A 59 12.67 12.18 -7.16
CA GLU A 59 14.01 11.99 -6.60
C GLU A 59 14.84 13.26 -6.85
N ALA A 60 15.29 13.89 -5.76
CA ALA A 60 16.06 15.13 -5.79
C ALA A 60 17.57 14.85 -5.79
N ASP A 61 17.98 13.81 -5.09
CA ASP A 61 19.37 13.35 -4.96
C ASP A 61 19.34 11.85 -4.70
N ALA A 62 19.99 11.04 -5.53
CA ALA A 62 19.97 9.59 -5.45
C ALA A 62 20.83 9.03 -4.30
N ASP A 63 21.87 9.76 -3.89
CA ASP A 63 22.68 9.37 -2.73
C ASP A 63 21.98 9.88 -1.46
N GLY A 64 21.66 11.17 -1.43
CA GLY A 64 20.94 11.80 -0.33
C GLY A 64 21.67 11.68 1.03
N PRO A 65 21.06 12.19 2.12
CA PRO A 65 21.74 12.28 3.42
C PRO A 65 22.04 10.95 4.12
N THR A 66 21.50 9.85 3.61
CA THR A 66 21.57 8.51 4.21
C THR A 66 21.98 7.41 3.22
N HIS A 67 22.51 7.78 2.04
CA HIS A 67 22.84 6.82 0.96
C HIS A 67 21.64 5.98 0.51
N THR A 68 20.43 6.53 0.68
CA THR A 68 19.15 5.94 0.26
C THR A 68 18.26 6.92 -0.50
N GLY A 69 18.86 7.99 -1.01
CA GLY A 69 18.18 9.03 -1.75
C GLY A 69 17.48 10.07 -0.88
N LEU A 70 17.08 11.15 -1.54
CA LEU A 70 16.33 12.28 -1.02
C LEU A 70 15.20 12.57 -2.00
N PHE A 71 13.95 12.57 -1.51
CA PHE A 71 12.79 12.73 -2.37
C PHE A 71 12.03 14.01 -2.04
N ASN A 72 11.56 14.72 -3.05
CA ASN A 72 10.61 15.82 -2.91
C ASN A 72 9.20 15.27 -3.04
N LEU A 73 8.38 15.47 -2.02
CA LEU A 73 6.97 15.07 -1.98
C LEU A 73 6.10 16.31 -2.14
N TYR A 74 5.25 16.33 -3.16
CA TYR A 74 4.30 17.40 -3.41
C TYR A 74 2.97 17.04 -2.74
N LEU A 75 2.82 17.39 -1.47
CA LEU A 75 1.79 16.87 -0.57
C LEU A 75 0.36 17.30 -0.94
N ASP A 76 0.20 18.29 -1.81
CA ASP A 76 -1.07 18.79 -2.33
C ASP A 76 -1.32 18.44 -3.81
N GLU A 77 -0.39 17.75 -4.47
CA GLU A 77 -0.49 17.32 -5.87
C GLU A 77 -0.80 15.82 -6.00
N PHE A 78 -1.65 15.46 -6.96
CA PHE A 78 -1.95 14.06 -7.26
C PHE A 78 -0.81 13.42 -8.03
N ASP A 79 -0.55 12.14 -7.75
CA ASP A 79 0.33 11.34 -8.60
C ASP A 79 -0.45 10.87 -9.83
N GLU A 80 -0.16 11.46 -10.99
CA GLU A 80 -0.86 11.17 -12.23
C GLU A 80 -0.61 9.76 -12.76
N GLU A 81 0.47 9.10 -12.32
CA GLU A 81 0.83 7.74 -12.74
C GLU A 81 -0.28 6.73 -12.43
N TRP A 82 -0.93 6.86 -11.27
CA TRP A 82 -2.06 6.00 -10.90
C TRP A 82 -3.41 6.72 -10.98
N THR A 83 -3.50 7.98 -10.57
CA THR A 83 -4.81 8.65 -10.41
C THR A 83 -5.57 8.83 -11.73
N THR A 84 -4.87 8.89 -12.86
CA THR A 84 -5.48 9.02 -14.19
C THR A 84 -6.00 7.70 -14.76
N GLN A 85 -5.68 6.58 -14.13
CA GLN A 85 -5.95 5.24 -14.67
C GLN A 85 -6.98 4.46 -13.87
N ILE A 86 -7.17 4.77 -12.59
CA ILE A 86 -7.98 3.97 -11.67
C ILE A 86 -9.49 4.05 -11.89
N ASP A 87 -9.99 5.02 -12.66
CA ASP A 87 -11.43 5.12 -12.94
C ASP A 87 -11.97 3.94 -13.75
N LYS A 88 -11.09 3.22 -14.45
CA LYS A 88 -11.38 1.99 -15.19
C LYS A 88 -11.45 0.75 -14.29
N PHE A 89 -11.10 0.86 -13.02
CA PHE A 89 -10.94 -0.30 -12.13
C PHE A 89 -12.17 -0.54 -11.25
N ASP A 90 -12.53 -1.81 -11.06
CA ASP A 90 -13.64 -2.22 -10.19
C ASP A 90 -13.23 -2.16 -8.70
N TYR A 91 -11.94 -2.36 -8.44
CA TYR A 91 -11.35 -2.37 -7.11
C TYR A 91 -10.02 -1.61 -7.13
N VAL A 92 -9.76 -0.81 -6.11
CA VAL A 92 -8.47 -0.11 -5.95
C VAL A 92 -7.94 -0.40 -4.57
N ILE A 93 -6.74 -0.97 -4.45
CA ILE A 93 -6.15 -1.31 -3.15
C ILE A 93 -4.94 -0.41 -2.95
N ILE A 94 -5.11 0.60 -2.10
CA ILE A 94 -4.03 1.52 -1.80
C ILE A 94 -3.29 1.06 -0.56
N SER A 95 -1.99 1.33 -0.55
CA SER A 95 -1.18 1.17 0.63
C SER A 95 0.15 1.87 0.46
N SER A 96 0.72 2.32 1.57
CA SER A 96 2.10 2.80 1.62
C SER A 96 2.56 2.91 3.07
N TRP A 97 3.86 2.71 3.30
CA TRP A 97 4.48 2.84 4.61
C TRP A 97 5.99 3.09 4.54
N HIS A 98 6.77 2.06 4.20
CA HIS A 98 8.22 2.03 4.47
C HIS A 98 9.00 3.20 3.86
N TRP A 99 8.62 3.68 2.68
CA TRP A 99 9.31 4.79 2.01
C TRP A 99 9.25 6.10 2.79
N PHE A 100 8.23 6.33 3.61
CA PHE A 100 8.14 7.52 4.45
C PHE A 100 9.19 7.58 5.56
N SER A 101 9.94 6.50 5.80
CA SER A 101 11.10 6.53 6.71
C SER A 101 12.32 7.22 6.11
N ARG A 102 12.37 7.40 4.78
CA ARG A 102 13.51 7.97 4.07
C ARG A 102 13.59 9.49 4.26
N PRO A 103 14.77 10.09 3.99
CA PRO A 103 14.88 11.53 3.86
C PRO A 103 13.94 12.07 2.79
N VAL A 104 13.03 12.97 3.18
CA VAL A 104 12.05 13.56 2.26
C VAL A 104 11.90 15.06 2.52
N ILE A 105 11.75 15.85 1.46
CA ILE A 105 11.39 17.27 1.51
C ILE A 105 9.91 17.41 1.20
N PHE A 106 9.18 18.11 2.04
CA PHE A 106 7.76 18.37 1.87
C PHE A 106 7.54 19.68 1.15
N SER A 107 6.78 19.62 0.05
CA SER A 107 6.35 20.78 -0.71
C SER A 107 4.83 20.89 -0.71
N GLU A 108 4.31 22.10 -0.52
CA GLU A 108 2.91 22.46 -0.69
C GLU A 108 2.81 23.81 -1.42
N ASN A 109 1.83 23.96 -2.31
CA ASN A 109 1.67 25.17 -3.13
C ASN A 109 2.98 25.59 -3.83
N ARG A 110 3.77 24.60 -4.27
CA ARG A 110 5.10 24.78 -4.90
C ARG A 110 6.17 25.43 -3.99
N GLN A 111 5.98 25.40 -2.68
CA GLN A 111 6.96 25.89 -1.68
C GLN A 111 7.35 24.78 -0.72
N ILE A 112 8.62 24.79 -0.28
CA ILE A 112 9.09 23.87 0.77
C ILE A 112 8.47 24.29 2.10
N VAL A 113 7.75 23.38 2.74
CA VAL A 113 7.13 23.61 4.06
C VAL A 113 7.91 22.95 5.19
N GLY A 114 8.75 21.96 4.88
CA GLY A 114 9.58 21.26 5.85
C GLY A 114 10.21 20.01 5.25
N CYS A 115 10.73 19.14 6.10
CA CYS A 115 11.29 17.86 5.69
C CYS A 115 11.14 16.78 6.77
N ASN A 116 11.54 15.56 6.45
CA ASN A 116 11.84 14.50 7.41
C ASN A 116 13.29 14.08 7.18
N PHE A 117 14.12 14.17 8.21
CA PHE A 117 15.50 13.67 8.22
C PHE A 117 16.36 14.11 7.01
N CYS A 118 16.14 15.31 6.49
CA CYS A 118 16.83 15.80 5.30
C CYS A 118 18.24 16.33 5.57
N ARG A 119 18.62 16.52 6.85
CA ARG A 119 19.93 17.05 7.29
C ARG A 119 20.34 18.36 6.59
N LYS A 120 19.37 19.20 6.22
CA LYS A 120 19.60 20.52 5.61
C LYS A 120 19.39 21.61 6.64
N GLU A 121 20.30 22.57 6.68
CA GLU A 121 20.14 23.78 7.49
C GLU A 121 18.96 24.62 6.97
N ASN A 122 18.29 25.33 7.87
CA ASN A 122 17.15 26.22 7.56
C ASN A 122 15.88 25.55 7.00
N ILE A 123 15.73 24.23 7.13
CA ILE A 123 14.47 23.53 6.83
C ILE A 123 13.98 22.84 8.11
N THR A 124 12.75 23.14 8.53
CA THR A 124 12.15 22.52 9.71
C THR A 124 11.89 21.04 9.48
N ASP A 125 12.32 20.20 10.43
CA ASP A 125 11.92 18.79 10.44
C ASP A 125 10.50 18.68 11.00
N LEU A 126 9.57 18.27 10.13
CA LEU A 126 8.16 18.07 10.46
C LEU A 126 7.83 16.61 10.79
N THR A 127 8.86 15.75 10.82
CA THR A 127 8.77 14.30 10.93
C THR A 127 8.08 13.64 9.75
N MET A 128 8.30 12.34 9.59
CA MET A 128 7.64 11.53 8.58
C MET A 128 6.11 11.51 8.71
N PHE A 129 5.54 11.69 9.91
CA PHE A 129 4.10 11.60 10.14
C PHE A 129 3.33 12.75 9.50
N TYR A 130 3.94 13.94 9.40
CA TYR A 130 3.36 15.08 8.69
C TYR A 130 3.14 14.74 7.22
N GLY A 131 4.21 14.28 6.55
CA GLY A 131 4.15 13.85 5.16
C GLY A 131 3.20 12.68 4.96
N TYR A 132 3.27 11.67 5.83
CA TYR A 132 2.43 10.48 5.77
C TYR A 132 0.94 10.79 5.82
N ARG A 133 0.52 11.60 6.79
CA ARG A 133 -0.87 12.02 6.96
C ARG A 133 -1.37 12.81 5.75
N LYS A 134 -0.56 13.75 5.26
CA LYS A 134 -0.93 14.61 4.13
C LYS A 134 -0.98 13.82 2.82
N ALA A 135 -0.06 12.88 2.62
CA ALA A 135 -0.05 12.01 1.46
C ALA A 135 -1.31 11.14 1.38
N PHE A 136 -1.69 10.46 2.46
CA PHE A 136 -2.94 9.69 2.51
C PHE A 136 -4.17 10.57 2.28
N ARG A 137 -4.21 11.76 2.90
CA ARG A 137 -5.29 12.72 2.68
C ARG A 137 -5.43 13.10 1.21
N THR A 138 -4.32 13.41 0.54
CA THR A 138 -4.31 13.81 -0.86
C THR A 138 -4.63 12.65 -1.80
N ALA A 139 -4.11 11.46 -1.55
CA ALA A 139 -4.43 10.25 -2.31
C ALA A 139 -5.93 9.90 -2.22
N PHE A 140 -6.50 9.93 -1.01
CA PHE A 140 -7.93 9.71 -0.84
C PHE A 140 -8.78 10.81 -1.46
N ARG A 141 -8.33 12.07 -1.39
CA ARG A 141 -8.97 13.19 -2.10
C ARG A 141 -8.97 12.96 -3.61
N ALA A 142 -7.90 12.41 -4.18
CA ALA A 142 -7.84 12.07 -5.60
C ALA A 142 -8.96 11.08 -5.96
N ILE A 143 -9.05 9.96 -5.24
CA ILE A 143 -10.10 8.95 -5.42
C ILE A 143 -11.50 9.56 -5.25
N ASN A 144 -11.71 10.29 -4.16
CA ASN A 144 -12.98 10.94 -3.87
C ASN A 144 -13.32 12.04 -4.88
N SER A 145 -12.38 12.53 -5.69
CA SER A 145 -12.62 13.55 -6.71
C SER A 145 -13.05 12.96 -8.06
N LEU A 146 -12.66 11.73 -8.39
CA LEU A 146 -12.92 11.07 -9.67
C LEU A 146 -14.42 10.89 -9.93
N LYS A 147 -14.94 11.55 -10.97
CA LYS A 147 -16.37 11.54 -11.31
C LYS A 147 -16.85 10.17 -11.82
N ASN A 148 -15.98 9.49 -12.59
CA ASN A 148 -16.32 8.26 -13.29
C ASN A 148 -16.00 6.99 -12.49
N TYR A 149 -15.21 7.10 -11.41
CA TYR A 149 -14.89 5.95 -10.58
C TYR A 149 -16.12 5.50 -9.78
N LYS A 150 -16.44 4.21 -9.89
CA LYS A 150 -17.58 3.55 -9.19
C LYS A 150 -17.15 2.30 -8.41
N GLY A 151 -15.86 1.97 -8.42
CA GLY A 151 -15.31 0.79 -7.77
C GLY A 151 -15.28 0.90 -6.24
N ILE A 152 -14.78 -0.17 -5.61
CA ILE A 152 -14.54 -0.23 -4.18
C ILE A 152 -13.07 0.03 -3.89
N THR A 153 -12.80 1.02 -3.06
CA THR A 153 -11.44 1.33 -2.61
C THR A 153 -11.13 0.62 -1.31
N PHE A 154 -10.11 -0.22 -1.30
CA PHE A 154 -9.55 -0.82 -0.11
C PHE A 154 -8.32 -0.03 0.35
N LEU A 155 -8.23 0.23 1.64
CA LEU A 155 -6.96 0.52 2.28
C LEU A 155 -6.41 -0.77 2.88
N ARG A 156 -5.24 -1.22 2.40
CA ARG A 156 -4.48 -2.28 3.06
C ARG A 156 -3.56 -1.63 4.09
N THR A 157 -3.83 -1.86 5.38
CA THR A 157 -3.06 -1.26 6.47
C THR A 157 -1.61 -1.75 6.43
N PHE A 158 -0.67 -0.95 6.93
CA PHE A 158 0.75 -1.26 6.76
C PHE A 158 1.14 -2.60 7.39
N ALA A 159 2.16 -3.24 6.81
CA ALA A 159 2.81 -4.40 7.41
C ALA A 159 4.10 -3.93 8.11
N PRO A 160 4.30 -4.18 9.41
CA PRO A 160 5.52 -3.81 10.11
C PRO A 160 6.75 -4.58 9.59
N SER A 161 7.93 -3.97 9.69
CA SER A 161 9.21 -4.68 9.62
C SER A 161 9.57 -5.28 10.98
N HIS A 162 10.33 -6.37 11.00
CA HIS A 162 10.72 -7.07 12.24
C HIS A 162 12.24 -7.11 12.46
N PHE A 163 12.89 -5.95 12.39
CA PHE A 163 14.31 -5.85 12.75
C PHE A 163 14.51 -6.06 14.26
N GLU A 164 15.49 -6.88 14.59
CA GLU A 164 16.01 -7.16 15.92
C GLU A 164 17.53 -6.95 15.92
N ASN A 165 18.10 -6.68 17.10
CA ASN A 165 19.53 -6.50 17.30
C ASN A 165 20.17 -5.35 16.49
N GLY A 166 19.36 -4.36 16.07
CA GLY A 166 19.82 -3.18 15.34
C GLY A 166 18.73 -2.67 14.39
N GLU A 167 18.92 -1.46 13.90
CA GLU A 167 18.09 -0.90 12.83
C GLU A 167 18.49 -1.50 11.46
N TRP A 168 17.67 -1.23 10.45
CA TRP A 168 17.86 -1.71 9.07
C TRP A 168 19.23 -1.36 8.46
N ASN A 169 19.86 -0.26 8.89
CA ASN A 169 21.17 0.21 8.45
C ASN A 169 22.28 0.03 9.50
N GLU A 170 21.98 -0.60 10.63
CA GLU A 170 22.91 -0.74 11.77
C GLU A 170 23.17 -2.22 12.12
N GLY A 171 22.97 -3.13 11.16
CA GLY A 171 23.22 -4.56 11.33
C GLY A 171 22.03 -5.35 11.92
N GLY A 172 20.84 -4.76 11.95
CA GLY A 172 19.61 -5.45 12.35
C GLY A 172 19.33 -6.69 11.51
N ASN A 173 18.63 -7.67 12.10
CA ASN A 173 18.24 -8.93 11.46
C ASN A 173 16.84 -9.39 11.90
N CYS A 174 16.34 -10.48 11.32
CA CYS A 174 15.02 -11.04 11.61
C CYS A 174 15.12 -12.57 11.55
N LEU A 175 15.78 -13.16 12.55
CA LEU A 175 16.14 -14.58 12.55
C LEU A 175 15.05 -15.49 13.16
N ARG A 176 13.89 -14.94 13.51
CA ARG A 176 12.81 -15.72 14.11
C ARG A 176 12.28 -16.75 13.11
N THR A 177 12.00 -17.95 13.61
CA THR A 177 11.51 -19.08 12.81
C THR A 177 10.11 -19.52 13.20
N ARG A 178 9.46 -18.78 14.11
CA ARG A 178 8.08 -19.01 14.53
C ARG A 178 7.33 -17.68 14.65
N PRO A 179 6.00 -17.70 14.47
CA PRO A 179 5.18 -16.54 14.72
C PRO A 179 5.23 -16.14 16.20
N PHE A 180 4.90 -14.88 16.47
CA PHE A 180 4.58 -14.42 17.81
C PHE A 180 3.22 -14.97 18.23
N ARG A 181 3.10 -15.27 19.52
CA ARG A 181 1.82 -15.42 20.20
C ARG A 181 1.19 -14.04 20.39
N SER A 182 -0.12 -14.01 20.66
CA SER A 182 -0.88 -12.76 20.84
C SER A 182 -0.36 -11.85 21.95
N ASP A 183 0.36 -12.40 22.93
CA ASP A 183 0.94 -11.71 24.07
C ASP A 183 2.44 -11.39 23.91
N GLU A 184 3.06 -11.80 22.80
CA GLU A 184 4.49 -11.60 22.55
C GLU A 184 4.82 -10.35 21.71
N ALA A 185 3.80 -9.70 21.13
CA ALA A 185 3.99 -8.48 20.35
C ALA A 185 2.81 -7.51 20.54
N THR A 186 3.15 -6.24 20.73
CA THR A 186 2.18 -5.14 20.87
C THR A 186 2.46 -4.08 19.82
N LEU A 187 1.40 -3.55 19.22
CA LEU A 187 1.50 -2.43 18.30
C LEU A 187 1.71 -1.14 19.10
N GLU A 188 2.93 -0.61 19.07
CA GLU A 188 3.31 0.56 19.89
C GLU A 188 4.24 1.53 19.15
N GLY A 189 4.52 2.66 19.81
CA GLY A 189 5.44 3.69 19.34
C GLY A 189 5.14 4.16 17.91
N ARG A 190 6.17 4.18 17.07
CA ARG A 190 6.09 4.59 15.67
C ARG A 190 5.04 3.77 14.91
N ASN A 191 5.02 2.45 15.06
CA ASN A 191 4.10 1.58 14.33
C ASN A 191 2.63 1.88 14.69
N LEU A 192 2.33 2.16 15.97
CA LEU A 192 0.99 2.57 16.38
C LEU A 192 0.59 3.92 15.77
N GLU A 193 1.49 4.90 15.74
CA GLU A 193 1.17 6.22 15.18
C GLU A 193 0.85 6.14 13.67
N VAL A 194 1.56 5.29 12.93
CA VAL A 194 1.30 5.00 11.51
C VAL A 194 -0.08 4.42 11.30
N TYR A 195 -0.39 3.38 12.08
CA TYR A 195 -1.70 2.75 12.06
C TYR A 195 -2.79 3.79 12.29
N MET A 196 -2.65 4.60 13.34
CA MET A 196 -3.64 5.61 13.70
C MET A 196 -3.81 6.67 12.60
N VAL A 197 -2.71 7.14 11.98
CA VAL A 197 -2.79 8.05 10.82
C VAL A 197 -3.55 7.41 9.66
N GLN A 198 -3.25 6.15 9.31
CA GLN A 198 -3.95 5.42 8.25
C GLN A 198 -5.46 5.32 8.54
N ILE A 199 -5.83 4.91 9.76
CA ILE A 199 -7.22 4.76 10.18
C ILE A 199 -7.95 6.10 10.19
N GLU A 200 -7.32 7.17 10.68
CA GLU A 200 -7.93 8.50 10.74
C GLU A 200 -8.20 9.07 9.36
N GLU A 201 -7.22 9.07 8.46
CA GLU A 201 -7.41 9.60 7.10
C GLU A 201 -8.34 8.69 6.28
N PHE A 202 -8.34 7.37 6.50
CA PHE A 202 -9.31 6.45 5.91
C PHE A 202 -10.74 6.75 6.36
N LYS A 203 -10.98 6.95 7.66
CA LYS A 203 -12.31 7.28 8.18
C LYS A 203 -12.84 8.60 7.60
N ARG A 204 -11.96 9.61 7.46
CA ARG A 204 -12.28 10.88 6.78
C ARG A 204 -12.68 10.64 5.33
N ALA A 205 -11.84 9.92 4.58
CA ALA A 205 -12.07 9.59 3.19
C ALA A 205 -13.38 8.81 2.98
N GLN A 206 -13.66 7.82 3.84
CA GLN A 206 -14.90 7.04 3.80
C GLN A 206 -16.12 7.92 4.08
N ALA A 207 -16.06 8.83 5.06
CA ALA A 207 -17.16 9.74 5.34
C ALA A 207 -17.46 10.69 4.18
N GLU A 208 -16.43 11.19 3.50
CA GLU A 208 -16.57 12.01 2.29
C GLU A 208 -17.07 11.20 1.09
N GLY A 209 -16.48 10.03 0.85
CA GLY A 209 -16.82 9.14 -0.26
C GLY A 209 -18.27 8.65 -0.20
N ARG A 210 -18.80 8.37 0.99
CA ARG A 210 -20.21 8.01 1.20
C ARG A 210 -21.18 9.06 0.66
N LYS A 211 -20.86 10.36 0.76
CA LYS A 211 -21.69 11.45 0.20
C LYS A 211 -21.79 11.40 -1.32
N ARG A 212 -20.84 10.71 -1.97
CA ARG A 212 -20.78 10.52 -3.43
C ARG A 212 -21.18 9.10 -3.87
N GLY A 213 -21.58 8.23 -2.96
CA GLY A 213 -21.87 6.82 -3.23
C GLY A 213 -20.62 5.96 -3.49
N LEU A 214 -19.42 6.41 -3.09
CA LEU A 214 -18.20 5.62 -3.18
C LEU A 214 -18.08 4.67 -1.98
N LYS A 215 -17.62 3.44 -2.23
CA LYS A 215 -17.40 2.42 -1.20
C LYS A 215 -15.92 2.39 -0.82
N PHE A 216 -15.66 2.53 0.48
CA PHE A 216 -14.34 2.35 1.08
C PHE A 216 -14.36 1.18 2.06
N ARG A 217 -13.35 0.32 1.99
CA ARG A 217 -13.16 -0.85 2.85
C ARG A 217 -11.77 -0.87 3.45
N LEU A 218 -11.67 -1.34 4.68
CA LEU A 218 -10.40 -1.48 5.38
C LEU A 218 -9.99 -2.95 5.33
N LEU A 219 -8.94 -3.24 4.57
CA LEU A 219 -8.24 -4.52 4.61
C LEU A 219 -7.21 -4.42 5.73
N ASP A 220 -7.65 -4.68 6.97
CA ASP A 220 -6.81 -4.50 8.15
C ASP A 220 -5.87 -5.71 8.37
N SER A 221 -4.66 -5.59 7.86
CA SER A 221 -3.63 -6.62 7.93
C SER A 221 -2.57 -6.39 9.00
N THR A 222 -2.48 -5.18 9.60
CA THR A 222 -1.35 -4.79 10.47
C THR A 222 -1.15 -5.76 11.64
N GLN A 223 -2.20 -6.07 12.40
CA GLN A 223 -2.07 -6.95 13.57
C GLN A 223 -1.68 -8.37 13.16
N ALA A 224 -2.27 -8.90 12.08
CA ALA A 224 -1.93 -10.22 11.58
C ALA A 224 -0.46 -10.29 11.16
N MET A 225 0.07 -9.24 10.54
CA MET A 225 1.46 -9.19 10.07
C MET A 225 2.46 -8.91 11.19
N LEU A 226 2.07 -8.12 12.21
CA LEU A 226 2.87 -7.89 13.41
C LEU A 226 3.23 -9.21 14.12
N LEU A 227 2.37 -10.22 14.01
CA LEU A 227 2.58 -11.52 14.65
C LEU A 227 3.47 -12.47 13.82
N ARG A 228 3.99 -12.04 12.68
CA ARG A 228 4.68 -12.89 11.71
C ARG A 228 6.15 -12.50 11.46
N PRO A 229 6.98 -12.35 12.50
CA PRO A 229 8.41 -12.08 12.30
C PRO A 229 9.12 -13.22 11.56
N ASP A 230 8.53 -14.42 11.53
CA ASP A 230 8.99 -15.60 10.81
C ASP A 230 8.82 -15.52 9.28
N GLY A 231 8.12 -14.50 8.79
CA GLY A 231 7.77 -14.37 7.38
C GLY A 231 8.80 -13.70 6.48
N HIS A 232 9.89 -13.19 7.07
CA HIS A 232 10.84 -12.36 6.37
C HIS A 232 11.96 -13.19 5.71
N PRO A 233 12.47 -12.79 4.53
CA PRO A 233 13.59 -13.45 3.88
C PRO A 233 14.89 -13.38 4.68
N SER A 234 15.07 -12.35 5.52
CA SER A 234 16.35 -12.08 6.18
C SER A 234 17.48 -12.02 5.13
N SER A 235 18.58 -12.75 5.33
CA SER A 235 19.71 -12.83 4.39
C SER A 235 19.38 -13.51 3.05
N TYR A 236 18.19 -14.10 2.90
CA TYR A 236 17.76 -14.79 1.67
C TYR A 236 16.93 -13.91 0.73
N GLY A 237 16.83 -12.59 1.00
CA GLY A 237 16.13 -11.64 0.14
C GLY A 237 16.88 -11.27 -1.15
N HIS A 238 18.16 -11.60 -1.22
CA HIS A 238 19.08 -11.22 -2.30
C HIS A 238 19.95 -12.40 -2.72
N TRP A 239 20.52 -12.33 -3.91
CA TRP A 239 21.48 -13.35 -4.33
C TRP A 239 22.77 -13.23 -3.49
N PRO A 240 23.45 -14.33 -3.13
CA PRO A 240 24.63 -14.28 -2.26
C PRO A 240 25.78 -13.39 -2.78
N GLN A 241 25.80 -13.12 -4.08
CA GLN A 241 26.83 -12.32 -4.75
C GLN A 241 26.43 -10.84 -4.92
N GLU A 242 25.20 -10.45 -4.57
CA GLU A 242 24.75 -9.07 -4.70
C GLU A 242 25.31 -8.21 -3.55
N ASN A 243 25.93 -7.08 -3.91
CA ASN A 243 26.37 -6.10 -2.94
C ASN A 243 25.21 -5.14 -2.62
N VAL A 244 24.46 -5.43 -1.57
CA VAL A 244 23.27 -4.68 -1.16
C VAL A 244 23.50 -3.93 0.15
N THR A 245 22.98 -2.69 0.23
CA THR A 245 23.02 -1.87 1.46
C THR A 245 22.20 -2.51 2.58
N LEU A 246 21.12 -3.21 2.23
CA LEU A 246 20.22 -3.88 3.16
C LEU A 246 20.43 -5.39 3.06
N TYR A 247 21.48 -5.89 3.71
CA TYR A 247 21.83 -7.32 3.63
C TYR A 247 20.76 -8.23 4.24
N ASN A 248 20.16 -7.82 5.36
CA ASN A 248 19.04 -8.53 5.98
C ASN A 248 17.72 -7.88 5.58
N ASP A 249 16.93 -8.57 4.76
CA ASP A 249 15.60 -8.12 4.39
C ASP A 249 14.56 -8.51 5.44
N CYS A 250 14.24 -7.55 6.30
CA CYS A 250 13.19 -7.67 7.33
C CYS A 250 11.99 -6.77 7.03
N VAL A 251 11.83 -6.36 5.77
CA VAL A 251 10.77 -5.46 5.29
C VAL A 251 9.85 -6.19 4.32
N HIS A 252 10.43 -6.95 3.38
CA HIS A 252 9.70 -7.79 2.44
C HIS A 252 9.42 -9.17 3.04
N TRP A 253 8.68 -9.99 2.30
CA TRP A 253 8.10 -11.23 2.80
C TRP A 253 8.41 -12.38 1.85
N CYS A 254 8.66 -13.56 2.41
CA CYS A 254 8.81 -14.79 1.62
C CYS A 254 7.51 -15.14 0.89
N LEU A 255 7.66 -15.81 -0.26
CA LEU A 255 6.57 -16.40 -1.03
C LEU A 255 6.90 -17.86 -1.40
N PRO A 256 5.96 -18.82 -1.19
CA PRO A 256 4.72 -18.68 -0.41
C PRO A 256 5.03 -18.33 1.05
N GLY A 257 4.09 -17.69 1.75
CA GLY A 257 4.37 -17.15 3.07
C GLY A 257 3.20 -16.48 3.78
N PRO A 258 3.44 -15.78 4.90
CA PRO A 258 2.38 -15.21 5.73
C PRO A 258 1.48 -14.21 5.00
N ILE A 259 2.02 -13.57 3.98
CA ILE A 259 1.31 -12.55 3.20
C ILE A 259 0.24 -13.13 2.27
N ASP A 260 0.22 -14.44 2.06
CA ASP A 260 -0.85 -15.10 1.32
C ASP A 260 -2.22 -14.88 2.01
N VAL A 261 -2.22 -14.66 3.35
CA VAL A 261 -3.43 -14.32 4.11
C VAL A 261 -4.07 -13.00 3.66
N TRP A 262 -3.32 -12.09 3.04
CA TRP A 262 -3.89 -10.86 2.48
C TRP A 262 -4.86 -11.16 1.35
N ASN A 263 -4.56 -12.19 0.54
CA ASN A 263 -5.45 -12.65 -0.52
C ASN A 263 -6.68 -13.34 0.04
N ASP A 264 -6.52 -14.13 1.12
CA ASP A 264 -7.66 -14.75 1.81
C ASP A 264 -8.61 -13.70 2.38
N PHE A 265 -8.07 -12.68 3.07
CA PHE A 265 -8.85 -11.57 3.59
C PHE A 265 -9.55 -10.81 2.46
N LEU A 266 -8.84 -10.47 1.39
CA LEU A 266 -9.48 -9.80 0.25
C LEU A 266 -10.59 -10.66 -0.34
N LEU A 267 -10.35 -11.95 -0.58
CA LEU A 267 -11.33 -12.86 -1.17
C LEU A 267 -12.60 -12.92 -0.33
N GLU A 268 -12.47 -13.05 0.99
CA GLU A 268 -13.62 -13.03 1.90
C GLU A 268 -14.35 -11.68 1.87
N MET A 269 -13.62 -10.56 1.88
CA MET A 269 -14.24 -9.24 1.74
C MET A 269 -15.01 -9.09 0.43
N LEU A 270 -14.47 -9.58 -0.69
CA LEU A 270 -15.13 -9.54 -1.99
C LEU A 270 -16.39 -10.42 -2.02
N LYS A 271 -16.36 -11.59 -1.37
CA LYS A 271 -17.55 -12.44 -1.20
C LYS A 271 -18.63 -11.72 -0.40
N VAL A 272 -18.27 -11.05 0.69
CA VAL A 272 -19.21 -10.25 1.50
C VAL A 272 -19.82 -9.12 0.68
N GLU A 273 -19.02 -8.35 -0.07
CA GLU A 273 -19.56 -7.28 -0.94
C GLU A 273 -20.56 -7.82 -1.97
N ARG A 274 -20.29 -9.01 -2.54
CA ARG A 274 -21.20 -9.65 -3.48
C ARG A 274 -22.54 -10.04 -2.85
N VAL A 275 -22.55 -10.42 -1.58
CA VAL A 275 -23.79 -10.73 -0.84
C VAL A 275 -24.57 -9.44 -0.57
N LEU A 276 -23.89 -8.39 -0.09
CA LEU A 276 -24.51 -7.09 0.17
C LEU A 276 -25.15 -6.49 -1.08
N ASP A 277 -24.46 -6.57 -2.23
CA ASP A 277 -25.00 -6.08 -3.50
C ASP A 277 -26.28 -6.84 -3.92
N LYS A 278 -26.34 -8.16 -3.66
CA LYS A 278 -27.55 -8.97 -3.93
C LYS A 278 -28.71 -8.60 -3.01
N GLU A 279 -28.44 -8.38 -1.73
CA GLU A 279 -29.45 -7.98 -0.75
C GLU A 279 -30.03 -6.60 -1.07
N GLU A 280 -29.19 -5.63 -1.45
CA GLU A 280 -29.64 -4.30 -1.92
C GLU A 280 -30.54 -4.41 -3.16
N LEU A 281 -30.18 -5.24 -4.14
CA LEU A 281 -30.99 -5.48 -5.33
C LEU A 281 -32.35 -6.12 -4.99
N HIS A 282 -32.36 -7.13 -4.11
CA HIS A 282 -33.60 -7.77 -3.66
C HIS A 282 -34.51 -6.79 -2.91
N TYR A 283 -33.95 -5.93 -2.06
CA TYR A 283 -34.70 -4.91 -1.34
C TYR A 283 -35.31 -3.87 -2.30
N GLN A 284 -34.58 -3.45 -3.33
CA GLN A 284 -35.09 -2.51 -4.33
C GLN A 284 -36.22 -3.11 -5.18
N ASP A 285 -36.08 -4.37 -5.64
CA ASP A 285 -37.12 -5.08 -6.39
C ASP A 285 -38.40 -5.28 -5.54
N GLY A 286 -38.24 -5.65 -4.26
CA GLY A 286 -39.36 -5.77 -3.33
C GLY A 286 -40.15 -4.47 -3.13
N ARG A 287 -39.46 -3.32 -3.14
CA ARG A 287 -40.10 -1.99 -3.02
C ARG A 287 -40.83 -1.56 -4.29
N LEU A 288 -40.30 -1.89 -5.46
CA LEU A 288 -40.93 -1.62 -6.76
C LEU A 288 -42.18 -2.46 -7.00
N ARG A 289 -42.26 -3.67 -6.42
CA ARG A 289 -43.45 -4.53 -6.52
C ARG A 289 -44.56 -4.19 -5.52
N ALA A 290 -44.24 -3.42 -4.48
CA ALA A 290 -45.16 -3.04 -3.41
C ALA A 290 -45.79 -1.64 -3.56
N GLY A 291 -45.42 -0.90 -4.61
CA GLY A 291 -46.00 0.40 -4.98
C GLY A 291 -46.79 0.31 -6.28
#